data_AF-A0A8H7USZ3-F1
#
_entry.id   AF-A0A8H7USZ3-F1
#
_cell.length_a   1.000
_cell.length_b   1.000
_cell.length_c   1.000
_cell.angle_alpha   90.00
_cell.angle_beta   90.00
_cell.angle_gamma   90.00
#
_symmetry.space_group_name_H-M   'P 1'
#
loop_
_entity.id
_entity.type
_entity.pdbx_description
1 polymer ?
#
loop_
_entity_poly.entity_id
_entity_poly.type
_entity_poly.pdbx_seq_one_letter_code
_entity_poly.pdbx_strand_id
1 'polypeptide(L)'
;MPLEEPQKIKSLLVGGTSIACLLTLYILSNPSSSQPNVHVSPQNNSNLCTSDAFNSGQWVHQSIGLESHSIDGLSAFAGYHCNWDFAHRCYMRSDHAEEFNRSKAMLDYSWQPDSCTVLPFDARQFSKHLSDHPLLLVGDSITQLMFESLWCLTGQDMTSQNKDTHLSGGDSEMWAGQLVHRERENQDDAVSIAYIRSDYLVKLDDFSLIKPNEGQGYQIGVGNNFPWVHVLPRFKYIMINTQGPHWHPDLKWGPEKSRQELLSAFEKAMTGAFEYLKKHVRQDQRVWVRSTPYGHAKCSQYTAPSNPPVAPTGQPGEYEWDMLEKFDFYWKDLIEKEKDPRFMFYNVSLSNLRGDAHSRPDSDCLHTCLPGPVDDWNKFLYHEMIKSIE
;
A
#
# COMPACT_ATOMS: atom_id res chain seq x y z
N MET A 1 48.81 23.98 37.93
CA MET A 1 49.11 24.62 39.21
C MET A 1 48.18 25.81 39.37
N PRO A 2 47.58 25.95 40.57
CA PRO A 2 46.30 26.63 40.82
C PRO A 2 46.52 28.08 41.27
N LEU A 3 45.45 28.88 41.31
CA LEU A 3 45.24 30.08 42.14
C LEU A 3 43.77 30.50 41.89
N GLU A 4 42.90 30.87 42.82
CA GLU A 4 42.79 30.77 44.28
C GLU A 4 41.36 31.29 44.59
N GLU A 5 40.63 30.63 45.50
CA GLU A 5 39.45 31.18 46.17
C GLU A 5 39.90 32.18 47.26
N PRO A 6 39.02 33.04 47.81
CA PRO A 6 38.75 32.83 49.24
C PRO A 6 37.33 33.16 49.76
N GLN A 7 36.90 32.28 50.67
CA GLN A 7 36.26 32.48 52.00
C GLN A 7 34.81 32.98 52.09
N LYS A 8 33.84 32.16 52.55
CA LYS A 8 33.53 31.64 53.92
C LYS A 8 33.19 32.68 54.99
N ILE A 9 31.95 32.62 55.51
CA ILE A 9 31.65 32.72 56.96
C ILE A 9 30.58 31.68 57.35
N LYS A 10 30.82 31.02 58.49
CA LYS A 10 30.09 29.93 59.15
C LYS A 10 29.14 30.46 60.26
N SER A 11 28.09 29.68 60.58
CA SER A 11 27.74 29.19 61.95
C SER A 11 26.49 28.29 61.79
N LEU A 12 26.39 27.00 62.14
CA LEU A 12 26.69 26.14 63.31
C LEU A 12 25.73 26.32 64.52
N LEU A 13 24.81 25.35 64.71
CA LEU A 13 24.57 24.47 65.89
C LEU A 13 23.13 23.93 65.84
N VAL A 14 22.90 22.62 65.60
CA VAL A 14 22.84 21.48 66.55
C VAL A 14 21.70 21.57 67.57
N GLY A 15 20.81 20.56 67.55
CA GLY A 15 19.88 20.26 68.64
C GLY A 15 18.83 19.23 68.23
N GLY A 16 19.09 17.95 68.49
CA GLY A 16 18.08 16.89 68.36
C GLY A 16 17.32 16.67 69.67
N THR A 17 16.04 16.32 69.57
CA THR A 17 15.30 15.55 70.59
C THR A 17 14.10 14.87 69.93
N SER A 18 14.06 13.54 69.99
CA SER A 18 12.86 12.71 69.79
C SER A 18 11.86 12.96 70.92
N ILE A 19 10.55 12.95 70.60
CA ILE A 19 9.46 12.39 71.43
C ILE A 19 8.31 12.03 70.48
N ALA A 20 7.74 10.86 70.74
CA ALA A 20 6.75 10.15 69.96
C ALA A 20 5.30 10.63 70.16
N CYS A 21 4.42 10.07 69.32
CA CYS A 21 2.97 9.93 69.46
C CYS A 21 2.11 11.18 69.26
N LEU A 22 1.34 11.17 68.16
CA LEU A 22 -0.12 11.06 68.22
C LEU A 22 -0.66 10.63 66.85
N LEU A 23 -1.22 9.42 66.83
CA LEU A 23 -2.05 8.87 65.77
C LEU A 23 -3.37 9.64 65.73
N THR A 24 -3.66 10.31 64.63
CA THR A 24 -5.03 10.67 64.24
C THR A 24 -5.21 10.40 62.75
N LEU A 25 -6.09 9.45 62.46
CA LEU A 25 -6.57 9.07 61.14
C LEU A 25 -7.13 10.29 60.40
N TYR A 26 -6.55 10.60 59.25
CA TYR A 26 -7.26 11.30 58.17
C TYR A 26 -7.13 10.47 56.91
N ILE A 27 -8.23 9.79 56.57
CA ILE A 27 -8.42 9.11 55.30
C ILE A 27 -8.43 10.19 54.21
N LEU A 28 -7.30 10.34 53.51
CA LEU A 28 -7.27 11.06 52.24
C LEU A 28 -7.51 10.03 51.14
N SER A 29 -8.71 10.13 50.57
CA SER A 29 -9.15 9.52 49.33
C SER A 29 -8.14 9.80 48.20
N ASN A 30 -7.39 8.79 47.80
CA ASN A 30 -6.71 8.76 46.50
C ASN A 30 -7.79 8.68 45.41
N PRO A 31 -7.83 9.61 44.43
CA PRO A 31 -8.50 9.32 43.17
C PRO A 31 -7.54 8.40 42.41
N SER A 32 -7.80 7.10 42.48
CA SER A 32 -7.30 6.14 41.50
C SER A 32 -7.67 6.64 40.11
N SER A 33 -6.66 7.09 39.36
CA SER A 33 -6.76 7.33 37.91
C SER A 33 -7.04 5.99 37.25
N SER A 34 -8.32 5.64 37.14
CA SER A 34 -8.80 4.56 36.29
C SER A 34 -8.47 4.94 34.85
N GLN A 35 -7.44 4.32 34.28
CA GLN A 35 -7.35 4.21 32.84
C GLN A 35 -8.63 3.52 32.35
N PRO A 36 -9.28 4.00 31.27
CA PRO A 36 -10.34 3.24 30.67
C PRO A 36 -9.71 1.97 30.09
N ASN A 37 -9.93 0.84 30.77
CA ASN A 37 -9.87 -0.46 30.13
C ASN A 37 -10.88 -0.41 28.98
N VAL A 38 -10.40 -0.15 27.78
CA VAL A 38 -11.12 -0.47 26.56
C VAL A 38 -11.15 -2.00 26.52
N HIS A 39 -12.16 -2.57 27.15
CA HIS A 39 -12.61 -3.91 26.82
C HIS A 39 -13.00 -3.85 25.35
N VAL A 40 -12.12 -4.38 24.48
CA VAL A 40 -12.50 -4.79 23.13
C VAL A 40 -13.57 -5.85 23.31
N SER A 41 -14.82 -5.42 23.20
CA SER A 41 -15.94 -6.33 23.03
C SER A 41 -15.64 -7.17 21.79
N PRO A 42 -15.96 -8.48 21.76
CA PRO A 42 -15.88 -9.25 20.53
C PRO A 42 -16.76 -8.52 19.50
N GLN A 43 -16.12 -7.96 18.46
CA GLN A 43 -16.86 -7.35 17.36
C GLN A 43 -17.78 -8.45 16.81
N ASN A 44 -19.07 -8.15 16.69
CA ASN A 44 -20.00 -9.03 16.03
C ASN A 44 -19.53 -9.15 14.57
N ASN A 45 -18.93 -10.29 14.20
CA ASN A 45 -18.39 -10.59 12.86
C ASN A 45 -19.45 -10.57 11.72
N SER A 46 -20.68 -10.13 11.97
CA SER A 46 -21.78 -10.19 11.00
C SER A 46 -21.82 -9.03 10.00
N ASN A 47 -21.07 -7.94 10.20
CA ASN A 47 -21.16 -6.72 9.36
C ASN A 47 -19.81 -6.25 8.77
N LEU A 48 -18.78 -7.10 8.77
CA LEU A 48 -17.49 -6.76 8.16
C LEU A 48 -17.61 -6.72 6.63
N CYS A 49 -16.88 -5.79 6.01
CA CYS A 49 -16.89 -5.62 4.57
C CYS A 49 -16.24 -6.80 3.81
N THR A 50 -16.62 -6.92 2.55
CA THR A 50 -15.96 -7.79 1.56
C THR A 50 -15.38 -6.93 0.44
N SER A 51 -14.47 -7.51 -0.35
CA SER A 51 -13.88 -6.90 -1.56
C SER A 51 -14.91 -6.17 -2.44
N ASP A 52 -16.07 -6.80 -2.70
CA ASP A 52 -17.13 -6.18 -3.50
C ASP A 52 -17.87 -5.05 -2.77
N ALA A 53 -18.09 -5.20 -1.45
CA ALA A 53 -18.80 -4.21 -0.66
C ALA A 53 -17.99 -2.92 -0.43
N PHE A 54 -16.65 -2.99 -0.43
CA PHE A 54 -15.81 -1.80 -0.24
C PHE A 54 -16.01 -0.73 -1.30
N ASN A 55 -16.37 -1.10 -2.52
CA ASN A 55 -16.51 -0.14 -3.62
C ASN A 55 -17.86 0.57 -3.63
N SER A 56 -18.79 0.16 -2.75
CA SER A 56 -20.09 0.80 -2.57
C SER A 56 -20.07 1.70 -1.33
N GLY A 57 -19.89 3.00 -1.56
CA GLY A 57 -19.72 4.00 -0.51
C GLY A 57 -19.57 5.40 -1.09
N GLN A 58 -19.18 6.33 -0.22
CA GLN A 58 -18.96 7.73 -0.59
C GLN A 58 -17.70 8.28 0.08
N TRP A 59 -17.03 9.21 -0.61
CA TRP A 59 -15.97 10.01 -0.03
C TRP A 59 -16.59 11.12 0.82
N VAL A 60 -16.33 11.08 2.13
CA VAL A 60 -16.84 12.07 3.08
C VAL A 60 -15.73 13.07 3.38
N HIS A 61 -16.04 14.36 3.23
CA HIS A 61 -15.13 15.44 3.58
C HIS A 61 -15.08 15.63 5.11
N GLN A 62 -13.95 15.31 5.71
CA GLN A 62 -13.62 15.47 7.13
C GLN A 62 -12.29 16.20 7.24
N SER A 63 -12.35 17.51 7.54
CA SER A 63 -11.13 18.31 7.59
C SER A 63 -10.21 17.85 8.72
N ILE A 64 -8.94 17.65 8.38
CA ILE A 64 -7.94 17.05 9.29
C ILE A 64 -7.36 18.05 10.31
N GLY A 65 -7.83 19.31 10.30
CA GLY A 65 -7.52 20.31 11.33
C GLY A 65 -6.05 20.72 11.44
N LEU A 66 -5.18 20.32 10.50
CA LEU A 66 -3.76 20.67 10.50
C LEU A 66 -3.55 22.15 10.18
N GLU A 67 -2.72 22.85 10.97
CA GLU A 67 -2.21 24.17 10.59
C GLU A 67 -1.38 24.05 9.30
N SER A 68 -1.54 25.00 8.38
CA SER A 68 -0.81 24.97 7.11
C SER A 68 0.69 24.98 7.39
N HIS A 69 1.46 24.14 6.68
CA HIS A 69 2.93 24.05 6.66
C HIS A 69 3.64 23.06 7.62
N SER A 70 2.95 22.12 8.29
CA SER A 70 3.65 21.04 9.02
C SER A 70 3.72 19.74 8.20
N ILE A 71 4.84 19.49 7.52
CA ILE A 71 5.14 18.22 6.83
C ILE A 71 5.12 17.04 7.82
N ASP A 72 5.70 17.24 9.01
CA ASP A 72 5.70 16.25 10.08
C ASP A 72 4.28 15.98 10.59
N GLY A 73 3.44 17.01 10.68
CA GLY A 73 2.04 16.88 11.05
C GLY A 73 1.22 16.09 10.04
N LEU A 74 1.44 16.31 8.74
CA LEU A 74 0.79 15.55 7.66
C LEU A 74 1.24 14.08 7.67
N SER A 75 2.55 13.85 7.84
CA SER A 75 3.09 12.50 7.94
C SER A 75 2.57 11.77 9.18
N ALA A 76 2.52 12.44 10.33
CA ALA A 76 1.99 11.88 11.57
C ALA A 76 0.48 11.57 11.47
N PHE A 77 -0.30 12.45 10.84
CA PHE A 77 -1.73 12.22 10.60
C PHE A 77 -1.97 11.01 9.70
N ALA A 78 -1.19 10.87 8.63
CA ALA A 78 -1.26 9.71 7.73
C ALA A 78 -0.68 8.42 8.35
N GLY A 79 0.02 8.50 9.49
CA GLY A 79 0.73 7.37 10.09
C GLY A 79 1.99 6.97 9.31
N TYR A 80 2.59 7.90 8.57
CA TYR A 80 3.74 7.66 7.71
C TYR A 80 5.06 7.77 8.48
N HIS A 81 5.82 6.69 8.49
CA HIS A 81 7.12 6.58 9.14
C HIS A 81 8.20 6.12 8.15
N CYS A 82 8.47 6.94 7.12
CA CYS A 82 9.48 6.65 6.10
C CYS A 82 10.44 7.82 5.86
N ASN A 83 11.73 7.50 5.82
CA ASN A 83 12.80 8.47 5.56
C ASN A 83 13.25 8.50 4.09
N TRP A 84 12.68 7.63 3.24
CA TRP A 84 13.06 7.56 1.84
C TRP A 84 12.31 8.61 1.02
N ASP A 85 13.06 9.34 0.18
CA ASP A 85 12.51 10.24 -0.81
C ASP A 85 12.17 9.48 -2.10
N PHE A 86 10.92 9.63 -2.56
CA PHE A 86 10.42 9.06 -3.80
C PHE A 86 9.43 10.02 -4.45
N ALA A 87 9.31 9.96 -5.78
CA ALA A 87 8.62 10.97 -6.58
C ALA A 87 7.13 11.14 -6.21
N HIS A 88 6.49 10.12 -5.64
CA HIS A 88 5.07 10.12 -5.27
C HIS A 88 4.77 10.79 -3.92
N ARG A 89 5.79 11.17 -3.12
CA ARG A 89 5.61 12.03 -1.92
C ARG A 89 5.40 13.48 -2.32
N CYS A 90 4.24 13.78 -2.92
CA CYS A 90 3.97 15.10 -3.51
C CYS A 90 4.21 16.26 -2.53
N TYR A 91 3.81 16.11 -1.27
CA TYR A 91 3.98 17.12 -0.21
C TYR A 91 5.45 17.45 0.15
N MET A 92 6.44 16.68 -0.32
CA MET A 92 7.87 16.93 -0.10
C MET A 92 8.59 17.57 -1.29
N ARG A 93 7.87 17.84 -2.38
CA ARG A 93 8.47 18.43 -3.59
C ARG A 93 8.84 19.89 -3.36
N SER A 94 9.76 20.40 -4.19
CA SER A 94 10.32 21.75 -4.11
C SER A 94 9.29 22.89 -4.12
N ASP A 95 8.11 22.67 -4.70
CA ASP A 95 6.97 23.60 -4.66
C ASP A 95 6.12 23.38 -3.40
N HIS A 96 6.76 23.59 -2.25
CA HIS A 96 6.26 23.07 -0.97
C HIS A 96 4.87 23.61 -0.59
N ALA A 97 4.48 24.83 -0.97
CA ALA A 97 3.22 25.40 -0.49
C ALA A 97 2.00 24.89 -1.27
N GLU A 98 2.07 24.86 -2.60
CA GLU A 98 0.96 24.42 -3.45
C GLU A 98 0.74 22.91 -3.31
N GLU A 99 1.82 22.12 -3.39
CA GLU A 99 1.75 20.66 -3.28
C GLU A 99 1.38 20.19 -1.87
N PHE A 100 1.78 20.92 -0.83
CA PHE A 100 1.33 20.63 0.54
C PHE A 100 -0.16 20.89 0.70
N ASN A 101 -0.67 22.04 0.24
CA ASN A 101 -2.09 22.37 0.34
C ASN A 101 -2.95 21.38 -0.46
N ARG A 102 -2.46 20.95 -1.63
CA ARG A 102 -3.11 19.93 -2.45
C ARG A 102 -3.14 18.58 -1.75
N SER A 103 -2.00 18.13 -1.20
CA SER A 103 -1.90 16.88 -0.45
C SER A 103 -2.78 16.90 0.81
N LYS A 104 -2.87 18.05 1.49
CA LYS A 104 -3.78 18.26 2.62
C LYS A 104 -5.24 18.13 2.18
N ALA A 105 -5.63 18.80 1.10
CA ALA A 105 -7.00 18.73 0.57
C ALA A 105 -7.38 17.30 0.15
N MET A 106 -6.45 16.51 -0.37
CA MET A 106 -6.68 15.10 -0.66
C MET A 106 -6.97 14.26 0.60
N LEU A 107 -6.31 14.57 1.72
CA LEU A 107 -6.47 13.89 3.00
C LEU A 107 -7.71 14.34 3.78
N ASP A 108 -8.28 15.50 3.45
CA ASP A 108 -9.57 15.92 4.00
C ASP A 108 -10.73 15.01 3.55
N TYR A 109 -10.51 14.04 2.65
CA TYR A 109 -11.51 13.05 2.25
C TYR A 109 -11.17 11.66 2.77
N SER A 110 -12.16 11.03 3.41
CA SER A 110 -12.09 9.64 3.87
C SER A 110 -13.19 8.80 3.23
N TRP A 111 -12.87 7.56 2.85
CA TRP A 111 -13.85 6.65 2.28
C TRP A 111 -14.73 6.04 3.35
N GLN A 112 -16.05 6.10 3.16
CA GLN A 112 -17.02 5.46 4.04
C GLN A 112 -17.93 4.52 3.25
N PRO A 113 -17.86 3.19 3.48
CA PRO A 113 -18.77 2.22 2.86
C PRO A 113 -20.21 2.39 3.35
N ASP A 114 -21.20 2.09 2.50
CA ASP A 114 -22.62 2.32 2.79
C ASP A 114 -23.23 1.27 3.73
N SER A 115 -22.79 0.02 3.63
CA SER A 115 -23.49 -1.14 4.21
C SER A 115 -22.64 -1.99 5.16
N CYS A 116 -21.36 -1.66 5.34
CA CYS A 116 -20.42 -2.50 6.07
C CYS A 116 -19.39 -1.67 6.83
N THR A 117 -18.71 -2.29 7.80
CA THR A 117 -17.68 -1.65 8.61
C THR A 117 -16.30 -2.20 8.25
N VAL A 118 -15.34 -1.30 8.01
CA VAL A 118 -13.93 -1.63 7.80
C VAL A 118 -13.22 -1.65 9.15
N LEU A 119 -12.30 -2.59 9.32
CA LEU A 119 -11.49 -2.68 10.54
C LEU A 119 -10.54 -1.49 10.61
N PRO A 120 -10.35 -0.86 11.78
CA PRO A 120 -9.36 0.20 11.94
C PRO A 120 -7.97 -0.37 11.67
N PHE A 121 -7.18 0.37 10.90
CA PHE A 121 -5.84 -0.05 10.51
C PHE A 121 -4.88 0.03 11.70
N ASP A 122 -4.32 -1.13 12.09
CA ASP A 122 -3.25 -1.22 13.08
C ASP A 122 -1.95 -1.66 12.39
N ALA A 123 -1.04 -0.70 12.21
CA ALA A 123 0.23 -0.93 11.53
C ALA A 123 1.11 -1.98 12.24
N ARG A 124 1.04 -2.08 13.57
CA ARG A 124 1.85 -3.01 14.37
C ARG A 124 1.29 -4.42 14.30
N GLN A 125 -0.04 -4.58 14.38
CA GLN A 125 -0.65 -5.89 14.15
C GLN A 125 -0.36 -6.37 12.73
N PHE A 126 -0.45 -5.46 11.75
CA PHE A 126 -0.20 -5.79 10.36
C PHE A 126 1.26 -6.19 10.11
N SER A 127 2.21 -5.41 10.61
CA SER A 127 3.65 -5.67 10.44
C SER A 127 4.06 -6.98 11.10
N LYS A 128 3.49 -7.29 12.27
CA LYS A 128 3.71 -8.57 12.94
C LYS A 128 3.14 -9.73 12.15
N HIS A 129 1.92 -9.62 11.63
CA HIS A 129 1.30 -10.66 10.80
C HIS A 129 2.11 -10.95 9.53
N LEU A 130 2.57 -9.90 8.84
CA LEU A 130 3.42 -10.01 7.65
C LEU A 130 4.83 -10.54 7.96
N SER A 131 5.28 -10.42 9.20
CA SER A 131 6.53 -11.06 9.66
C SER A 131 6.44 -12.58 9.58
N ASP A 132 5.29 -13.15 9.93
CA ASP A 132 5.04 -14.60 9.91
C ASP A 132 4.47 -15.08 8.57
N HIS A 133 3.73 -14.21 7.87
CA HIS A 133 3.03 -14.51 6.62
C HIS A 133 3.39 -13.51 5.53
N PRO A 134 4.50 -13.73 4.80
CA PRO A 134 5.03 -12.72 3.89
C PRO A 134 4.13 -12.47 2.68
N LEU A 135 4.11 -11.21 2.23
CA LEU A 135 3.35 -10.69 1.08
C LEU A 135 4.26 -10.41 -0.12
N LEU A 136 3.86 -10.90 -1.29
CA LEU A 136 4.47 -10.59 -2.57
C LEU A 136 3.55 -9.68 -3.38
N LEU A 137 4.06 -8.54 -3.82
CA LEU A 137 3.43 -7.65 -4.78
C LEU A 137 4.13 -7.82 -6.13
N VAL A 138 3.40 -8.25 -7.15
CA VAL A 138 3.93 -8.37 -8.52
C VAL A 138 3.11 -7.47 -9.43
N GLY A 139 3.77 -6.57 -10.15
CA GLY A 139 3.07 -5.74 -11.11
C GLY A 139 3.85 -4.55 -11.64
N ASP A 140 3.09 -3.58 -12.12
CA ASP A 140 3.57 -2.34 -12.73
C ASP A 140 3.95 -1.25 -11.70
N SER A 141 4.18 -0.03 -12.18
CA SER A 141 4.43 1.16 -11.37
C SER A 141 3.24 1.56 -10.47
N ILE A 142 2.01 1.15 -10.78
CA ILE A 142 0.86 1.37 -9.88
C ILE A 142 0.91 0.41 -8.70
N THR A 143 1.46 -0.78 -8.90
CA THR A 143 1.76 -1.72 -7.81
C THR A 143 2.93 -1.22 -6.95
N GLN A 144 3.89 -0.51 -7.55
CA GLN A 144 4.94 0.18 -6.80
C GLN A 144 4.36 1.21 -5.81
N LEU A 145 3.30 1.95 -6.18
CA LEU A 145 2.64 2.88 -5.26
C LEU A 145 2.11 2.18 -4.00
N MET A 146 1.52 0.98 -4.16
CA MET A 146 1.06 0.20 -3.00
C MET A 146 2.23 -0.17 -2.10
N PHE A 147 3.35 -0.61 -2.68
CA PHE A 147 4.57 -0.96 -1.95
C PHE A 147 5.16 0.25 -1.20
N GLU A 148 5.25 1.41 -1.85
CA GLU A 148 5.75 2.66 -1.25
C GLU A 148 4.85 3.16 -0.11
N SER A 149 3.53 3.07 -0.29
CA SER A 149 2.55 3.37 0.77
C SER A 149 2.69 2.40 1.94
N LEU A 150 2.80 1.08 1.70
CA LEU A 150 3.02 0.08 2.74
C LEU A 150 4.33 0.31 3.50
N TRP A 151 5.39 0.68 2.80
CA TRP A 151 6.67 1.04 3.42
C TRP A 151 6.46 2.16 4.43
N CYS A 152 5.77 3.23 4.03
CA CYS A 152 5.53 4.36 4.92
C CYS A 152 4.57 4.01 6.07
N LEU A 153 3.48 3.31 5.82
CA LEU A 153 2.50 2.91 6.85
C LEU A 153 3.09 1.95 7.88
N THR A 154 4.03 1.09 7.50
CA THR A 154 4.63 0.06 8.38
C THR A 154 6.06 0.38 8.82
N GLY A 155 6.61 1.52 8.42
CA GLY A 155 8.04 1.85 8.60
C GLY A 155 8.48 2.05 10.06
N GLN A 156 7.54 2.13 11.01
CA GLN A 156 7.86 2.10 12.44
C GLN A 156 8.43 0.75 12.88
N ASP A 157 7.92 -0.36 12.33
CA ASP A 157 8.28 -1.72 12.73
C ASP A 157 8.99 -2.51 11.60
N MET A 158 8.95 -2.01 10.36
CA MET A 158 9.68 -2.58 9.21
C MET A 158 10.91 -1.74 8.82
N THR A 159 11.86 -2.38 8.14
CA THR A 159 13.07 -1.76 7.59
C THR A 159 13.45 -2.41 6.26
N SER A 160 14.30 -1.77 5.47
CA SER A 160 14.84 -2.34 4.23
C SER A 160 15.75 -3.54 4.53
N GLN A 161 15.60 -4.61 3.77
CA GLN A 161 16.50 -5.76 3.88
C GLN A 161 17.83 -5.44 3.17
N ASN A 162 18.93 -5.48 3.93
CA ASN A 162 20.28 -5.22 3.42
C ASN A 162 21.04 -6.49 3.02
N LYS A 163 20.48 -7.67 3.31
CA LYS A 163 21.06 -8.98 2.97
C LYS A 163 20.52 -9.50 1.63
N ASP A 164 21.30 -10.37 0.99
CA ASP A 164 20.83 -11.09 -0.21
C ASP A 164 19.71 -12.05 0.17
N THR A 165 18.55 -11.83 -0.43
CA THR A 165 17.35 -12.66 -0.29
C THR A 165 17.09 -13.49 -1.54
N HIS A 166 17.99 -13.45 -2.52
CA HIS A 166 17.86 -14.16 -3.80
C HIS A 166 16.53 -13.91 -4.53
N LEU A 167 15.80 -12.85 -4.21
CA LEU A 167 14.54 -12.50 -4.88
C LEU A 167 14.79 -12.15 -6.35
N SER A 168 15.97 -11.60 -6.66
CA SER A 168 16.40 -11.36 -8.04
C SER A 168 16.74 -12.63 -8.83
N GLY A 169 16.76 -13.81 -8.19
CA GLY A 169 17.16 -15.05 -8.85
C GLY A 169 18.61 -15.05 -9.34
N GLY A 170 19.45 -14.14 -8.80
CA GLY A 170 20.85 -13.95 -9.20
C GLY A 170 21.07 -12.90 -10.30
N ASP A 171 20.01 -12.23 -10.76
CA ASP A 171 20.13 -11.11 -11.70
C ASP A 171 20.50 -9.81 -10.96
N SER A 172 21.67 -9.24 -11.27
CA SER A 172 22.14 -7.99 -10.65
C SER A 172 21.45 -6.73 -11.19
N GLU A 173 20.83 -6.82 -12.36
CA GLU A 173 20.10 -5.70 -12.98
C GLU A 173 18.64 -5.63 -12.49
N MET A 174 18.16 -6.70 -11.87
CA MET A 174 16.80 -6.78 -11.33
C MET A 174 16.72 -6.14 -9.93
N TRP A 175 16.03 -5.01 -9.86
CA TRP A 175 15.63 -4.43 -8.58
C TRP A 175 14.35 -5.09 -8.05
N ALA A 176 14.40 -5.60 -6.82
CA ALA A 176 13.24 -6.03 -6.06
C ALA A 176 13.15 -5.18 -4.79
N GLY A 177 11.98 -4.59 -4.53
CA GLY A 177 11.71 -3.89 -3.28
C GLY A 177 11.53 -4.90 -2.15
N GLN A 178 12.19 -4.71 -1.01
CA GLN A 178 12.19 -5.69 0.08
C GLN A 178 12.11 -5.02 1.44
N LEU A 179 11.14 -5.46 2.23
CA LEU A 179 10.94 -5.05 3.61
C LEU A 179 10.98 -6.26 4.53
N VAL A 180 11.64 -6.07 5.67
CA VAL A 180 11.73 -7.06 6.74
C VAL A 180 11.28 -6.43 8.06
N HIS A 181 10.54 -7.18 8.86
CA HIS A 181 10.22 -6.77 10.22
C HIS A 181 11.50 -6.67 11.06
N ARG A 182 11.67 -5.61 11.86
CA ARG A 182 12.91 -5.32 12.62
C ARG A 182 13.38 -6.49 13.51
N GLU A 183 12.46 -7.26 14.07
CA GLU A 183 12.80 -8.46 14.87
C GLU A 183 13.50 -9.57 14.07
N ARG A 184 13.30 -9.62 12.75
CA ARG A 184 13.84 -10.63 11.84
C ARG A 184 14.94 -10.09 10.92
N GLU A 185 15.34 -8.83 11.05
CA GLU A 185 16.36 -8.19 10.20
C GLU A 185 17.69 -8.96 10.17
N ASN A 186 18.07 -9.55 11.31
CA ASN A 186 19.30 -10.34 11.42
C ASN A 186 19.22 -11.73 10.80
N GLN A 187 18.03 -12.23 10.45
CA GLN A 187 17.87 -13.55 9.83
C GLN A 187 18.22 -13.48 8.35
N ASP A 188 18.99 -14.45 7.89
CA ASP A 188 19.27 -14.59 6.46
C ASP A 188 17.98 -14.95 5.72
N ASP A 189 17.80 -14.38 4.52
CA ASP A 189 16.64 -14.62 3.65
C ASP A 189 15.26 -14.21 4.20
N ALA A 190 15.22 -13.48 5.32
CA ALA A 190 13.96 -12.99 5.90
C ALA A 190 13.38 -11.82 5.09
N VAL A 191 12.13 -12.00 4.66
CA VAL A 191 11.35 -11.01 3.92
C VAL A 191 9.93 -11.04 4.46
N SER A 192 9.34 -9.86 4.69
CA SER A 192 7.95 -9.68 5.11
C SER A 192 7.09 -9.13 3.97
N ILE A 193 7.62 -8.18 3.19
CA ILE A 193 6.97 -7.66 1.98
C ILE A 193 8.01 -7.61 0.87
N ALA A 194 7.66 -8.13 -0.31
CA ALA A 194 8.45 -7.98 -1.51
C ALA A 194 7.65 -7.33 -2.63
N TYR A 195 8.31 -6.50 -3.44
CA TYR A 195 7.79 -5.97 -4.68
C TYR A 195 8.71 -6.36 -5.84
N ILE A 196 8.13 -6.99 -6.87
CA ILE A 196 8.83 -7.32 -8.12
C ILE A 196 8.10 -6.64 -9.27
N ARG A 197 8.85 -5.83 -10.03
CA ARG A 197 8.29 -5.13 -11.18
C ARG A 197 8.14 -6.08 -12.37
N SER A 198 6.90 -6.34 -12.75
CA SER A 198 6.55 -7.11 -13.94
C SER A 198 5.37 -6.44 -14.62
N ASP A 199 5.69 -5.55 -15.56
CA ASP A 199 4.71 -4.70 -16.24
C ASP A 199 3.68 -5.54 -17.05
N TYR A 200 4.00 -6.79 -17.42
CA TYR A 200 3.15 -7.65 -18.26
C TYR A 200 2.83 -9.04 -17.65
N LEU A 201 3.44 -9.42 -16.53
CA LEU A 201 3.49 -10.79 -15.94
C LEU A 201 4.13 -11.89 -16.80
N VAL A 202 3.94 -11.83 -18.12
CA VAL A 202 4.42 -12.78 -19.11
C VAL A 202 5.38 -12.11 -20.09
N LYS A 203 6.08 -12.92 -20.88
CA LYS A 203 6.81 -12.45 -22.06
C LYS A 203 5.84 -12.06 -23.16
N LEU A 204 6.11 -10.98 -23.86
CA LEU A 204 5.28 -10.54 -24.98
C LEU A 204 5.47 -11.36 -26.25
N ASP A 205 6.58 -12.11 -26.36
CA ASP A 205 6.89 -12.92 -27.55
C ASP A 205 5.98 -14.16 -27.68
N ASP A 206 5.83 -14.90 -26.58
CA ASP A 206 5.21 -16.22 -26.57
C ASP A 206 4.15 -16.38 -25.46
N PHE A 207 3.91 -15.32 -24.68
CA PHE A 207 3.05 -15.33 -23.50
C PHE A 207 3.46 -16.35 -22.43
N SER A 208 4.71 -16.82 -22.46
CA SER A 208 5.27 -17.66 -21.42
C SER A 208 5.64 -16.84 -20.19
N LEU A 209 5.63 -17.47 -19.02
CA LEU A 209 6.09 -16.83 -17.79
C LEU A 209 7.62 -16.75 -17.76
N ILE A 210 8.14 -15.64 -17.25
CA ILE A 210 9.57 -15.35 -17.21
C ILE A 210 10.21 -16.11 -16.06
N LYS A 211 11.20 -16.94 -16.38
CA LYS A 211 12.04 -17.59 -15.36
C LYS A 211 13.35 -16.81 -15.14
N PRO A 212 14.02 -17.00 -13.99
CA PRO A 212 15.35 -16.44 -13.76
C PRO A 212 16.32 -16.77 -14.90
N ASN A 213 17.14 -15.79 -15.29
CA ASN A 213 18.11 -15.86 -16.38
C ASN A 213 17.52 -16.04 -17.80
N GLU A 214 16.20 -15.95 -17.96
CA GLU A 214 15.59 -15.81 -19.28
C GLU A 214 15.48 -14.31 -19.63
N GLY A 215 15.80 -13.96 -20.88
CA GLY A 215 15.61 -12.58 -21.34
C GLY A 215 14.16 -12.12 -21.19
N GLN A 216 13.97 -10.81 -20.99
CA GLN A 216 12.67 -10.18 -20.75
C GLN A 216 11.70 -10.25 -21.96
N GLY A 217 12.15 -10.83 -23.07
CA GLY A 217 11.44 -10.90 -24.36
C GLY A 217 11.46 -9.57 -25.13
N TYR A 218 10.77 -9.52 -26.26
CA TYR A 218 10.55 -8.28 -27.00
C TYR A 218 9.70 -7.31 -26.18
N GLN A 219 10.29 -6.18 -25.83
CA GLN A 219 9.58 -5.05 -25.25
C GLN A 219 9.57 -3.91 -26.27
N ILE A 220 8.47 -3.17 -26.36
CA ILE A 220 8.45 -1.89 -27.07
C ILE A 220 8.23 -0.80 -26.02
N GLY A 221 9.25 0.02 -25.77
CA GLY A 221 9.17 1.17 -24.87
C GLY A 221 10.11 1.12 -23.67
N VAL A 222 9.77 1.89 -22.64
CA VAL A 222 10.51 2.02 -21.37
C VAL A 222 9.71 1.28 -20.29
N GLY A 223 9.86 -0.05 -20.21
CA GLY A 223 9.20 -0.90 -19.23
C GLY A 223 10.18 -1.87 -18.58
N ASN A 224 9.82 -2.42 -17.43
CA ASN A 224 10.61 -3.45 -16.75
C ASN A 224 9.75 -4.69 -16.56
N ASN A 225 10.26 -5.85 -17.02
CA ASN A 225 9.54 -7.11 -16.90
C ASN A 225 10.46 -8.19 -16.33
N PHE A 226 10.42 -8.34 -15.00
CA PHE A 226 11.30 -9.26 -14.28
C PHE A 226 10.62 -10.61 -13.95
N PRO A 227 11.41 -11.70 -13.81
CA PRO A 227 10.90 -12.98 -13.35
C PRO A 227 10.38 -12.89 -11.91
N TRP A 228 9.22 -13.50 -11.66
CA TRP A 228 8.58 -13.52 -10.34
C TRP A 228 8.09 -14.92 -9.94
N VAL A 229 8.00 -15.87 -10.87
CA VAL A 229 7.43 -17.19 -10.61
C VAL A 229 8.27 -18.04 -9.66
N HIS A 230 9.59 -17.84 -9.62
CA HIS A 230 10.50 -18.59 -8.76
C HIS A 230 10.32 -18.27 -7.28
N VAL A 231 9.82 -17.07 -6.97
CA VAL A 231 9.64 -16.64 -5.58
C VAL A 231 8.29 -17.05 -4.98
N LEU A 232 7.30 -17.43 -5.81
CA LEU A 232 5.94 -17.76 -5.36
C LEU A 232 5.87 -18.72 -4.16
N PRO A 233 6.67 -19.80 -4.07
CA PRO A 233 6.58 -20.71 -2.92
C PRO A 233 6.98 -20.08 -1.59
N ARG A 234 7.66 -18.93 -1.58
CA ARG A 234 8.15 -18.29 -0.35
C ARG A 234 7.10 -17.42 0.33
N PHE A 235 6.08 -16.99 -0.39
CA PHE A 235 5.12 -16.00 0.10
C PHE A 235 3.80 -16.66 0.48
N LYS A 236 3.18 -16.21 1.57
CA LYS A 236 1.85 -16.68 1.96
C LYS A 236 0.77 -16.01 1.11
N TYR A 237 0.98 -14.71 0.89
CA TYR A 237 0.07 -13.82 0.20
C TYR A 237 0.70 -13.31 -1.08
N ILE A 238 -0.05 -13.32 -2.17
CA ILE A 238 0.40 -12.87 -3.48
C ILE A 238 -0.64 -11.88 -4.01
N MET A 239 -0.21 -10.68 -4.38
CA MET A 239 -1.04 -9.69 -5.04
C MET A 239 -0.46 -9.47 -6.43
N ILE A 240 -1.27 -9.68 -7.45
CA ILE A 240 -0.95 -9.32 -8.83
C ILE A 240 -1.92 -8.25 -9.28
N ASN A 241 -1.49 -7.29 -10.09
CA ASN A 241 -2.44 -6.35 -10.73
C ASN A 241 -3.06 -6.98 -12.00
N THR A 242 -3.87 -6.21 -12.74
CA THR A 242 -4.39 -6.60 -14.06
C THR A 242 -3.52 -6.09 -15.23
N GLN A 243 -2.39 -5.43 -14.92
CA GLN A 243 -1.34 -4.96 -15.85
C GLN A 243 -1.75 -3.92 -16.91
N GLY A 244 -3.00 -3.48 -16.92
CA GLY A 244 -3.58 -2.74 -18.04
C GLY A 244 -2.82 -1.52 -18.60
N PRO A 245 -2.12 -0.66 -17.82
CA PRO A 245 -1.50 0.56 -18.35
C PRO A 245 -0.36 0.33 -19.37
N HIS A 246 0.23 -0.86 -19.40
CA HIS A 246 1.31 -1.18 -20.33
C HIS A 246 0.83 -1.94 -21.58
N TRP A 247 -0.43 -2.41 -21.59
CA TRP A 247 -1.04 -3.13 -22.70
C TRP A 247 -1.65 -2.15 -23.71
N HIS A 248 -0.85 -1.71 -24.68
CA HIS A 248 -1.25 -0.71 -25.68
C HIS A 248 -1.40 -1.30 -27.10
N PRO A 249 -2.35 -0.85 -27.94
CA PRO A 249 -2.51 -1.31 -29.32
C PRO A 249 -1.28 -1.15 -30.21
N ASP A 250 -0.40 -0.21 -29.90
CA ASP A 250 0.83 0.03 -30.67
C ASP A 250 1.83 -1.13 -30.62
N LEU A 251 1.67 -2.03 -29.65
CA LEU A 251 2.45 -3.24 -29.50
C LEU A 251 2.06 -4.30 -30.56
N LYS A 252 2.99 -5.21 -30.89
CA LYS A 252 2.76 -6.23 -31.92
C LYS A 252 1.92 -7.39 -31.35
N TRP A 253 0.60 -7.23 -31.35
CA TRP A 253 -0.35 -8.30 -30.97
C TRP A 253 -0.84 -9.12 -32.16
N GLY A 254 -0.81 -8.52 -33.35
CA GLY A 254 -1.29 -9.10 -34.60
C GLY A 254 -0.93 -8.24 -35.81
N PRO A 255 -1.22 -8.71 -37.03
CA PRO A 255 -0.93 -7.99 -38.27
C PRO A 255 -1.67 -6.65 -38.38
N GLU A 256 -2.82 -6.50 -37.72
CA GLU A 256 -3.68 -5.30 -37.85
C GLU A 256 -3.51 -4.30 -36.70
N LYS A 257 -2.89 -4.70 -35.58
CA LYS A 257 -2.72 -3.89 -34.35
C LYS A 257 -4.05 -3.35 -33.83
N SER A 258 -5.11 -4.15 -33.92
CA SER A 258 -6.44 -3.72 -33.50
C SER A 258 -6.65 -3.86 -31.98
N ARG A 259 -7.57 -3.07 -31.40
CA ARG A 259 -8.00 -3.24 -30.00
C ARG A 259 -8.55 -4.65 -29.72
N GLN A 260 -9.11 -5.32 -30.74
CA GLN A 260 -9.65 -6.67 -30.62
C GLN A 260 -8.54 -7.73 -30.56
N GLU A 261 -7.46 -7.56 -31.35
CA GLU A 261 -6.27 -8.40 -31.27
C GLU A 261 -5.57 -8.22 -29.92
N LEU A 262 -5.48 -6.99 -29.42
CA LEU A 262 -4.96 -6.69 -28.08
C LEU A 262 -5.74 -7.45 -26.99
N LEU A 263 -7.08 -7.37 -27.01
CA LEU A 263 -7.92 -8.10 -26.06
C LEU A 263 -7.67 -9.61 -26.16
N SER A 264 -7.69 -10.18 -27.36
CA SER A 264 -7.44 -11.62 -27.56
C SER A 264 -6.05 -12.06 -27.07
N ALA A 265 -5.02 -11.24 -27.29
CA ALA A 265 -3.67 -11.49 -26.78
C ALA A 265 -3.62 -11.43 -25.25
N PHE A 266 -4.26 -10.42 -24.65
CA PHE A 266 -4.40 -10.29 -23.20
C PHE A 266 -5.11 -11.50 -22.60
N GLU A 267 -6.24 -11.92 -23.17
CA GLU A 267 -7.00 -13.08 -22.72
C GLU A 267 -6.14 -14.35 -22.71
N LYS A 268 -5.40 -14.60 -23.79
CA LYS A 268 -4.50 -15.74 -23.91
C LYS A 268 -3.37 -15.69 -22.88
N ALA A 269 -2.75 -14.53 -22.70
CA ALA A 269 -1.66 -14.33 -21.76
C ALA A 269 -2.10 -14.53 -20.30
N MET A 270 -3.20 -13.88 -19.91
CA MET A 270 -3.71 -13.95 -18.54
C MET A 270 -4.27 -15.33 -18.22
N THR A 271 -4.91 -16.02 -19.18
CA THR A 271 -5.28 -17.43 -19.01
C THR A 271 -4.04 -18.29 -18.74
N GLY A 272 -2.96 -18.11 -19.50
CA GLY A 272 -1.71 -18.85 -19.30
C GLY A 272 -1.10 -18.60 -17.92
N ALA A 273 -1.08 -17.34 -17.47
CA ALA A 273 -0.61 -16.96 -16.15
C ALA A 273 -1.48 -17.56 -15.03
N PHE A 274 -2.81 -17.49 -15.17
CA PHE A 274 -3.76 -18.03 -14.19
C PHE A 274 -3.65 -19.56 -14.08
N GLU A 275 -3.56 -20.27 -15.21
CA GLU A 275 -3.36 -21.73 -15.22
C GLU A 275 -2.04 -22.16 -14.56
N TYR A 276 -0.98 -21.36 -14.71
CA TYR A 276 0.26 -21.61 -14.00
C TYR A 276 0.10 -21.39 -12.49
N LEU A 277 -0.52 -20.27 -12.08
CA LEU A 277 -0.79 -19.97 -10.67
C LEU A 277 -1.61 -21.09 -10.02
N LYS A 278 -2.68 -21.56 -10.68
CA LYS A 278 -3.52 -22.67 -10.17
C LYS A 278 -2.71 -23.93 -9.84
N LYS A 279 -1.71 -24.25 -10.65
CA LYS A 279 -0.84 -25.43 -10.51
C LYS A 279 0.25 -25.28 -9.46
N HIS A 280 0.78 -24.07 -9.25
CA HIS A 280 1.96 -23.84 -8.41
C HIS A 280 1.66 -23.17 -7.07
N VAL A 281 0.50 -22.51 -6.94
CA VAL A 281 0.04 -21.92 -5.69
C VAL A 281 -0.44 -23.04 -4.77
N ARG A 282 0.01 -23.02 -3.51
CA ARG A 282 -0.39 -24.00 -2.49
C ARG A 282 -1.81 -23.73 -2.00
N GLN A 283 -2.42 -24.75 -1.39
CA GLN A 283 -3.77 -24.64 -0.83
C GLN A 283 -3.88 -23.64 0.32
N ASP A 284 -2.77 -23.39 1.01
CA ASP A 284 -2.72 -22.45 2.12
C ASP A 284 -2.41 -21.01 1.68
N GLN A 285 -1.97 -20.80 0.44
CA GLN A 285 -1.65 -19.48 -0.11
C GLN A 285 -2.91 -18.77 -0.59
N ARG A 286 -2.89 -17.44 -0.57
CA ARG A 286 -3.95 -16.61 -1.16
C ARG A 286 -3.38 -15.68 -2.21
N VAL A 287 -4.10 -15.60 -3.32
CA VAL A 287 -3.78 -14.77 -4.48
C VAL A 287 -4.91 -13.75 -4.68
N TRP A 288 -4.55 -12.48 -4.65
CA TRP A 288 -5.44 -11.39 -5.01
C TRP A 288 -5.04 -10.84 -6.37
N VAL A 289 -6.05 -10.63 -7.21
CA VAL A 289 -5.90 -9.93 -8.48
C VAL A 289 -6.50 -8.54 -8.32
N ARG A 290 -5.65 -7.53 -8.19
CA ARG A 290 -6.05 -6.13 -8.02
C ARG A 290 -6.48 -5.53 -9.34
N SER A 291 -7.66 -4.93 -9.36
CA SER A 291 -8.11 -4.09 -10.48
C SER A 291 -7.16 -2.90 -10.71
N THR A 292 -7.22 -2.27 -11.89
CA THR A 292 -6.38 -1.10 -12.16
C THR A 292 -7.26 0.12 -12.42
N PRO A 293 -7.26 1.13 -11.51
CA PRO A 293 -8.03 2.35 -11.75
C PRO A 293 -7.49 3.09 -12.97
N TYR A 294 -8.38 3.77 -13.68
CA TYR A 294 -7.97 4.58 -14.82
C TYR A 294 -7.37 5.92 -14.41
N GLY A 295 -6.58 6.50 -15.31
CA GLY A 295 -6.14 7.87 -15.18
C GLY A 295 -7.24 8.88 -15.53
N HIS A 296 -7.08 10.11 -15.05
CA HIS A 296 -8.01 11.19 -15.36
C HIS A 296 -7.38 12.18 -16.34
N ALA A 297 -7.89 12.23 -17.56
CA ALA A 297 -7.44 13.22 -18.53
C ALA A 297 -7.67 14.64 -17.99
N LYS A 298 -6.67 15.51 -18.14
CA LYS A 298 -6.67 16.88 -17.59
C LYS A 298 -6.94 16.89 -16.08
N CYS A 299 -6.19 16.11 -15.30
CA CYS A 299 -6.43 15.93 -13.89
C CYS A 299 -6.32 17.23 -13.05
N SER A 300 -5.74 18.31 -13.57
CA SER A 300 -5.73 19.62 -12.89
C SER A 300 -7.12 20.21 -12.62
N GLN A 301 -8.15 19.78 -13.34
CA GLN A 301 -9.51 20.28 -13.15
C GLN A 301 -10.17 19.78 -11.86
N TYR A 302 -9.67 18.69 -11.27
CA TYR A 302 -10.25 18.08 -10.08
C TYR A 302 -9.58 18.64 -8.83
N THR A 303 -10.38 19.23 -7.95
CA THR A 303 -9.97 19.70 -6.62
C THR A 303 -10.61 18.91 -5.48
N ALA A 304 -11.53 18.00 -5.83
CA ALA A 304 -12.28 17.14 -4.93
C ALA A 304 -12.67 15.85 -5.67
N PRO A 305 -13.08 14.80 -4.94
CA PRO A 305 -13.59 13.57 -5.54
C PRO A 305 -14.79 13.84 -6.46
N SER A 306 -14.81 13.22 -7.64
CA SER A 306 -15.88 13.33 -8.63
C SER A 306 -16.98 12.29 -8.36
N ASN A 307 -18.25 12.72 -8.38
CA ASN A 307 -19.40 11.82 -8.30
C ASN A 307 -20.55 12.34 -9.19
N PRO A 308 -20.86 11.71 -10.34
CA PRO A 308 -20.27 10.47 -10.86
C PRO A 308 -18.83 10.67 -11.39
N PRO A 309 -18.02 9.60 -11.47
CA PRO A 309 -16.68 9.70 -12.06
C PRO A 309 -16.76 9.94 -13.57
N VAL A 310 -15.80 10.71 -14.09
CA VAL A 310 -15.68 10.95 -15.54
C VAL A 310 -14.82 9.83 -16.12
N ALA A 311 -15.47 8.85 -16.75
CA ALA A 311 -14.79 7.75 -17.39
C ALA A 311 -13.97 8.22 -18.62
N PRO A 312 -12.83 7.59 -18.90
CA PRO A 312 -12.06 7.86 -20.11
C PRO A 312 -12.89 7.51 -21.36
N THR A 313 -12.73 8.33 -22.39
CA THR A 313 -13.49 8.23 -23.65
C THR A 313 -12.72 7.51 -24.76
N GLY A 314 -11.45 7.18 -24.51
CA GLY A 314 -10.55 6.54 -25.47
C GLY A 314 -10.04 7.50 -26.54
N GLN A 315 -10.05 8.81 -26.24
CA GLN A 315 -9.55 9.85 -27.14
C GLN A 315 -8.01 9.92 -27.10
N PRO A 316 -7.37 10.48 -28.15
CA PRO A 316 -5.92 10.68 -28.16
C PRO A 316 -5.46 11.47 -26.93
N GLY A 317 -4.50 10.91 -26.17
CA GLY A 317 -4.00 11.49 -24.92
C GLY A 317 -4.52 10.84 -23.64
N GLU A 318 -5.45 9.89 -23.73
CA GLU A 318 -5.98 9.12 -22.59
C GLU A 318 -5.36 7.72 -22.45
N TYR A 319 -4.28 7.44 -23.19
CA TYR A 319 -3.47 6.21 -23.11
C TYR A 319 -4.30 4.91 -23.06
N GLU A 320 -5.45 4.86 -23.75
CA GLU A 320 -6.35 3.70 -23.81
C GLU A 320 -6.89 3.26 -22.44
N TRP A 321 -7.03 4.19 -21.49
CA TRP A 321 -7.56 3.89 -20.16
C TRP A 321 -9.00 3.34 -20.18
N ASP A 322 -9.76 3.52 -21.27
CA ASP A 322 -11.08 2.92 -21.49
C ASP A 322 -11.05 1.39 -21.58
N MET A 323 -9.87 0.80 -21.81
CA MET A 323 -9.68 -0.64 -21.91
C MET A 323 -9.42 -1.31 -20.55
N LEU A 324 -9.04 -0.56 -19.52
CA LEU A 324 -8.67 -1.10 -18.20
C LEU A 324 -9.83 -1.86 -17.55
N GLU A 325 -11.06 -1.33 -17.64
CA GLU A 325 -12.25 -2.00 -17.11
C GLU A 325 -12.54 -3.35 -17.82
N LYS A 326 -12.18 -3.47 -19.10
CA LYS A 326 -12.34 -4.73 -19.84
C LYS A 326 -11.33 -5.77 -19.38
N PHE A 327 -10.09 -5.35 -19.12
CA PHE A 327 -9.05 -6.23 -18.57
C PHE A 327 -9.42 -6.70 -17.15
N ASP A 328 -9.96 -5.79 -16.33
CA ASP A 328 -10.47 -6.08 -14.99
C ASP A 328 -11.64 -7.07 -15.03
N PHE A 329 -12.60 -6.86 -15.94
CA PHE A 329 -13.73 -7.77 -16.14
C PHE A 329 -13.26 -9.18 -16.52
N TYR A 330 -12.26 -9.30 -17.40
CA TYR A 330 -11.74 -10.59 -17.81
C TYR A 330 -11.13 -11.38 -16.65
N TRP A 331 -10.30 -10.72 -15.83
CA TRP A 331 -9.74 -11.33 -14.63
C TRP A 331 -10.81 -11.74 -13.63
N LYS A 332 -11.81 -10.89 -13.42
CA LYS A 332 -12.96 -11.19 -12.56
C LYS A 332 -13.72 -12.42 -13.06
N ASP A 333 -14.02 -12.48 -14.35
CA ASP A 333 -14.71 -13.60 -14.99
C ASP A 333 -13.93 -14.93 -14.88
N LEU A 334 -12.60 -14.90 -15.05
CA LEU A 334 -11.75 -16.09 -14.84
C LEU A 334 -11.83 -16.62 -13.40
N ILE A 335 -11.72 -15.73 -12.42
CA ILE A 335 -11.75 -16.09 -10.99
C ILE A 335 -13.15 -16.61 -10.60
N GLU A 336 -14.21 -15.95 -11.04
CA GLU A 336 -15.60 -16.33 -10.76
C GLU A 336 -16.01 -17.64 -11.44
N LYS A 337 -15.45 -17.95 -12.62
CA LYS A 337 -15.68 -19.23 -13.30
C LYS A 337 -15.00 -20.38 -12.60
N GLU A 338 -13.76 -20.19 -12.14
CA GLU A 338 -13.01 -21.24 -11.44
C GLU A 338 -13.59 -21.52 -10.05
N LYS A 339 -14.05 -20.48 -9.34
CA LYS A 339 -14.58 -20.57 -7.96
C LYS A 339 -13.60 -21.17 -6.95
N ASP A 340 -12.31 -20.96 -7.19
CA ASP A 340 -11.27 -21.44 -6.28
C ASP A 340 -11.06 -20.42 -5.15
N PRO A 341 -11.21 -20.82 -3.88
CA PRO A 341 -11.11 -19.92 -2.73
C PRO A 341 -9.70 -19.33 -2.53
N ARG A 342 -8.68 -19.87 -3.21
CA ARG A 342 -7.33 -19.31 -3.21
C ARG A 342 -7.23 -18.01 -3.98
N PHE A 343 -8.14 -17.77 -4.94
CA PHE A 343 -8.11 -16.63 -5.83
C PHE A 343 -9.25 -15.68 -5.52
N MET A 344 -8.93 -14.40 -5.39
CA MET A 344 -9.92 -13.37 -5.12
C MET A 344 -9.66 -12.16 -6.01
N PHE A 345 -10.73 -11.60 -6.57
CA PHE A 345 -10.65 -10.32 -7.26
C PHE A 345 -10.69 -9.19 -6.23
N TYR A 346 -9.71 -8.30 -6.29
CA TYR A 346 -9.53 -7.21 -5.36
C TYR A 346 -9.83 -5.88 -6.06
N ASN A 347 -11.07 -5.43 -5.96
CA ASN A 347 -11.53 -4.27 -6.70
C ASN A 347 -11.19 -2.97 -5.94
N VAL A 348 -10.47 -2.07 -6.60
CA VAL A 348 -10.07 -0.74 -6.09
C VAL A 348 -10.63 0.39 -6.95
N SER A 349 -11.73 0.15 -7.68
CA SER A 349 -12.37 1.13 -8.56
C SER A 349 -12.86 2.39 -7.84
N LEU A 350 -13.01 2.38 -6.52
CA LEU A 350 -13.30 3.58 -5.71
C LEU A 350 -12.32 4.74 -5.94
N SER A 351 -11.10 4.45 -6.38
CA SER A 351 -10.10 5.45 -6.73
C SER A 351 -10.37 6.15 -8.05
N ASN A 352 -11.26 5.63 -8.90
CA ASN A 352 -11.75 6.32 -10.08
C ASN A 352 -12.56 7.58 -9.71
N LEU A 353 -12.99 7.72 -8.46
CA LEU A 353 -13.61 8.96 -7.97
C LEU A 353 -12.56 10.02 -7.60
N ARG A 354 -11.27 9.67 -7.55
CA ARG A 354 -10.18 10.48 -6.99
C ARG A 354 -9.31 11.14 -8.05
N GLY A 355 -9.94 11.83 -9.00
CA GLY A 355 -9.22 12.65 -9.99
C GLY A 355 -8.36 13.76 -9.38
N ASP A 356 -8.65 14.18 -8.15
CA ASP A 356 -7.90 15.16 -7.38
C ASP A 356 -6.54 14.65 -6.90
N ALA A 357 -6.38 13.33 -6.77
CA ALA A 357 -5.25 12.71 -6.06
C ALA A 357 -4.04 12.37 -6.95
N HIS A 358 -4.02 12.79 -8.22
CA HIS A 358 -2.97 12.41 -9.16
C HIS A 358 -1.60 13.02 -8.84
N SER A 359 -0.53 12.30 -9.21
CA SER A 359 0.85 12.65 -8.84
C SER A 359 1.25 14.03 -9.36
N ARG A 360 1.05 14.32 -10.66
CA ARG A 360 1.38 15.62 -11.25
C ARG A 360 0.23 16.08 -12.15
N PRO A 361 -0.49 17.14 -11.79
CA PRO A 361 -1.54 17.69 -12.64
C PRO A 361 -1.07 17.86 -14.08
N ASP A 362 -1.80 17.24 -15.02
CA ASP A 362 -1.62 17.27 -16.47
C ASP A 362 -0.27 16.75 -17.03
N SER A 363 0.62 16.27 -16.17
CA SER A 363 1.88 15.61 -16.57
C SER A 363 1.90 14.12 -16.21
N ASP A 364 1.28 13.75 -15.09
CA ASP A 364 1.12 12.38 -14.62
C ASP A 364 -0.25 12.25 -13.94
N CYS A 365 -1.24 11.94 -14.77
CA CYS A 365 -2.61 11.69 -14.35
C CYS A 365 -2.94 10.20 -14.26
N LEU A 366 -1.93 9.34 -14.10
CA LEU A 366 -2.13 7.91 -13.86
C LEU A 366 -1.67 7.54 -12.44
N HIS A 367 -0.45 7.93 -12.06
CA HIS A 367 0.01 7.72 -10.69
C HIS A 367 -0.69 8.68 -9.73
N THR A 368 -0.74 8.33 -8.46
CA THR A 368 -1.34 9.14 -7.40
C THR A 368 -0.28 9.62 -6.42
N CYS A 369 -0.58 10.71 -5.72
CA CYS A 369 0.21 11.14 -4.58
C CYS A 369 0.05 10.18 -3.40
N LEU A 370 1.10 10.11 -2.59
CA LEU A 370 1.13 9.46 -1.29
C LEU A 370 1.42 10.53 -0.21
N PRO A 371 0.69 10.55 0.92
CA PRO A 371 -0.49 9.73 1.22
C PRO A 371 -1.69 10.07 0.34
N GLY A 372 -2.60 9.12 0.13
CA GLY A 372 -3.68 9.24 -0.85
C GLY A 372 -4.54 7.98 -0.97
N PRO A 373 -5.29 7.80 -2.09
CA PRO A 373 -6.26 6.71 -2.24
C PRO A 373 -5.63 5.31 -2.19
N VAL A 374 -4.35 5.18 -2.50
CA VAL A 374 -3.60 3.93 -2.42
C VAL A 374 -3.46 3.44 -0.98
N ASP A 375 -3.49 4.35 -0.01
CA ASP A 375 -3.41 4.00 1.41
C ASP A 375 -4.66 3.25 1.84
N ASP A 376 -5.82 3.64 1.28
CA ASP A 376 -7.07 2.93 1.52
C ASP A 376 -7.04 1.51 0.91
N TRP A 377 -6.35 1.32 -0.22
CA TRP A 377 -6.11 -0.03 -0.75
C TRP A 377 -5.30 -0.89 0.22
N ASN A 378 -4.33 -0.30 0.91
CA ASN A 378 -3.53 -1.02 1.89
C ASN A 378 -4.31 -1.30 3.19
N LYS A 379 -5.19 -0.38 3.62
CA LYS A 379 -6.08 -0.58 4.77
C LYS A 379 -7.13 -1.67 4.50
N PHE A 380 -7.70 -1.71 3.29
CA PHE A 380 -8.63 -2.77 2.87
C PHE A 380 -7.90 -4.11 2.73
N LEU A 381 -6.65 -4.12 2.26
CA LEU A 381 -5.82 -5.34 2.22
C LEU A 381 -5.58 -5.89 3.62
N TYR A 382 -5.24 -5.01 4.57
CA TYR A 382 -5.14 -5.36 5.98
C TYR A 382 -6.44 -5.96 6.52
N HIS A 383 -7.59 -5.32 6.24
CA HIS A 383 -8.89 -5.84 6.65
C HIS A 383 -9.13 -7.26 6.08
N GLU A 384 -8.89 -7.48 4.79
CA GLU A 384 -9.05 -8.78 4.14
C GLU A 384 -8.15 -9.87 4.73
N MET A 385 -6.94 -9.51 5.17
CA MET A 385 -6.03 -10.44 5.83
C MET A 385 -6.49 -10.77 7.24
N ILE A 386 -6.77 -9.76 8.06
CA ILE A 386 -7.03 -9.94 9.49
C ILE A 386 -8.43 -10.51 9.76
N LYS A 387 -9.44 -10.14 8.97
CA LYS A 387 -10.80 -10.70 9.10
C LYS A 387 -10.87 -12.22 8.94
N SER A 388 -9.81 -12.82 8.41
CA SER A 388 -9.72 -14.26 8.19
C SER A 388 -8.94 -15.01 9.26
N ILE A 389 -8.44 -14.27 10.26
CA ILE A 389 -7.74 -14.77 11.45
C ILE A 389 -8.69 -14.79 12.64
N GLU A 390 -9.61 -13.81 12.72
CA GLU A 390 -10.75 -13.77 13.65
C GLU A 390 -11.91 -14.65 13.16
#